data_AF-A0A842S3D8-F1
#
_entry.id   AF-A0A842S3D8-F1
#
_cell.length_a   1.000
_cell.length_b   1.000
_cell.length_c   1.000
_cell.angle_alpha   90.00
_cell.angle_beta   90.00
_cell.angle_gamma   90.00
#
_symmetry.space_group_name_H-M   'P 1'
#
loop_
_entity.id
_entity.type
_entity.pdbx_description
1 polymer ?
#
loop_
_entity_poly.entity_id
_entity_poly.type
_entity_poly.pdbx_seq_one_letter_code
_entity_poly.pdbx_strand_id
1 'polypeptide(L)'
;MSRNLTRLEGINVGLAKRLREIEISTIEDLANYKPNDLLGKINLELREMKNLISKAEIFLKESSESKIPPDNKMSSGYSMKSTQKIELEENSEENKRI
;
A
#
# COMPACT_ATOMS: atom_id res chain seq x y z
N MET A 1 13.02 -2.10 3.43
CA MET A 1 13.33 -1.53 4.76
C MET A 1 12.71 -2.46 5.78
N SER A 2 13.49 -3.40 6.28
CA SER A 2 13.06 -4.38 7.27
C SER A 2 12.68 -3.68 8.57
N ARG A 3 11.52 -4.03 9.13
CA ARG A 3 10.94 -3.31 10.27
C ARG A 3 11.27 -4.00 11.58
N ASN A 4 11.66 -3.20 12.56
CA ASN A 4 11.97 -3.68 13.91
C ASN A 4 10.73 -4.26 14.60
N LEU A 5 10.90 -5.44 15.21
CA LEU A 5 9.88 -6.15 15.98
C LEU A 5 9.24 -5.31 17.09
N THR A 6 10.00 -4.42 17.73
CA THR A 6 9.50 -3.54 18.82
C THR A 6 8.47 -2.51 18.37
N ARG A 7 8.21 -2.37 17.05
CA ARG A 7 7.14 -1.52 16.53
C ARG A 7 5.76 -2.19 16.63
N LEU A 8 5.70 -3.50 16.85
CA LEU A 8 4.45 -4.21 17.08
C LEU A 8 3.99 -4.03 18.52
N GLU A 9 2.72 -3.64 18.68
CA GLU A 9 2.08 -3.51 19.98
C GLU A 9 1.94 -4.89 20.66
N GLY A 10 2.61 -5.03 21.81
CA GLY A 10 2.70 -6.28 22.57
C GLY A 10 4.07 -6.95 22.49
N ILE A 11 5.00 -6.46 21.66
CA ILE A 11 6.39 -6.94 21.65
C ILE A 11 7.26 -6.06 22.54
N ASN A 12 7.53 -6.56 23.76
CA ASN A 12 8.50 -5.97 24.66
C ASN A 12 9.95 -6.30 24.23
N VAL A 13 10.92 -5.53 24.73
CA VAL A 13 12.36 -5.75 24.44
C VAL A 13 12.81 -7.17 24.76
N GLY A 14 12.33 -7.74 25.87
CA GLY A 14 12.63 -9.13 26.25
C GLY A 14 12.08 -10.16 25.26
N LEU A 15 10.89 -9.92 24.72
CA LEU A 15 10.25 -10.80 23.73
C LEU A 15 10.94 -10.66 22.36
N ALA A 16 11.30 -9.44 21.97
CA ALA A 16 12.10 -9.19 20.78
C ALA A 16 13.48 -9.86 20.85
N LYS A 17 14.11 -9.92 22.03
CA LYS A 17 15.39 -10.62 22.21
C LYS A 17 15.23 -12.14 22.01
N ARG A 18 14.19 -12.74 22.59
CA ARG A 18 13.87 -14.17 22.39
C ARG A 18 13.56 -14.52 20.94
N LEU A 19 12.86 -13.63 20.23
CA LEU A 19 12.61 -13.78 18.80
C LEU A 19 13.93 -13.76 18.00
N ARG A 20 14.88 -12.89 18.35
CA ARG A 20 16.20 -12.88 17.70
C ARG A 20 17.01 -14.14 17.97
N GLU A 21 16.86 -14.75 19.14
CA GLU A 21 17.54 -16.03 19.47
C GLU A 21 17.07 -17.19 18.58
N ILE A 22 15.92 -17.07 17.93
CA ILE A 22 15.38 -18.04 16.96
C ILE A 22 15.43 -17.53 15.52
N GLU A 23 16.34 -16.59 15.23
CA GLU A 23 16.58 -15.99 13.91
C GLU A 23 15.44 -15.12 13.37
N ILE A 24 14.46 -14.75 14.22
CA ILE A 24 13.40 -13.82 13.86
C ILE A 24 13.82 -12.42 14.26
N SER A 25 14.20 -11.62 13.27
CA SER A 25 14.75 -10.29 13.49
C SER A 25 13.81 -9.16 13.06
N THR A 26 12.89 -9.46 12.14
CA THR A 26 11.98 -8.48 11.54
C THR A 26 10.51 -8.87 11.67
N ILE A 27 9.62 -7.90 11.50
CA ILE A 27 8.16 -8.13 11.44
C ILE A 27 7.79 -9.06 10.27
N GLU A 28 8.51 -8.97 9.17
CA GLU A 28 8.32 -9.80 7.97
C GLU A 28 8.66 -11.26 8.28
N ASP A 29 9.77 -11.50 8.98
CA ASP A 29 10.13 -12.84 9.44
C ASP A 29 9.02 -13.40 10.34
N LEU A 30 8.56 -12.62 11.32
CA LEU A 30 7.53 -13.06 12.25
C LEU A 30 6.22 -13.46 11.54
N ALA A 31 5.79 -12.69 10.54
CA ALA A 31 4.58 -12.96 9.77
C ALA A 31 4.69 -14.24 8.90
N ASN A 32 5.90 -14.61 8.48
CA ASN A 32 6.13 -15.79 7.65
C ASN A 32 6.29 -17.10 8.45
N TYR A 33 6.47 -17.02 9.78
CA TYR A 33 6.62 -18.20 10.62
C TYR A 33 5.29 -18.84 10.98
N LYS A 34 5.29 -20.17 11.16
CA LYS A 34 4.12 -20.89 11.64
C LYS A 34 4.03 -20.78 13.17
N PRO A 35 2.83 -20.58 13.74
CA PRO A 35 2.64 -20.54 15.20
C PRO A 35 3.15 -21.80 15.90
N ASN A 36 3.09 -22.95 15.23
CA ASN A 36 3.54 -24.22 15.76
C ASN A 36 5.08 -24.33 15.84
N ASP A 37 5.81 -23.63 14.97
CA ASP A 37 7.29 -23.68 14.94
C ASP A 37 7.91 -22.82 16.05
N LEU A 38 7.13 -21.85 16.54
CA LEU A 38 7.48 -20.99 17.67
C LEU A 38 7.09 -21.62 19.01
N LEU A 39 6.19 -22.61 18.96
CA LEU A 39 5.65 -23.29 20.12
C LEU A 39 6.73 -24.11 20.82
N GLY A 40 7.03 -23.77 22.07
CA GLY A 40 8.10 -24.40 22.85
C GLY A 40 9.48 -23.76 22.67
N LYS A 41 9.68 -22.90 21.68
CA LYS A 41 10.91 -22.06 21.58
C LYS A 41 10.75 -20.76 22.35
N ILE A 42 9.55 -20.20 22.31
CA ILE A 42 9.19 -19.00 23.04
C ILE A 42 8.19 -19.45 24.10
N ASN A 43 8.44 -19.05 25.35
CA ASN A 43 7.56 -19.35 26.49
C ASN A 43 6.29 -18.49 26.42
N LEU A 44 5.48 -18.69 25.38
CA LEU A 44 4.23 -18.02 25.06
C LEU A 44 3.17 -19.07 24.74
N GLU A 45 1.90 -18.73 25.02
CA GLU A 45 0.81 -19.59 24.62
C GLU A 45 0.56 -19.54 23.10
N LEU A 46 0.03 -20.64 22.54
CA LEU A 46 -0.36 -20.70 21.11
C LEU A 46 -1.29 -19.54 20.72
N ARG A 47 -2.19 -19.15 21.63
CA ARG A 47 -3.13 -18.05 21.41
C ARG A 47 -2.41 -16.71 21.26
N GLU A 48 -1.41 -16.46 22.10
CA GLU A 48 -0.62 -15.22 22.07
C GLU A 48 0.24 -15.14 20.82
N MET A 49 0.86 -16.26 20.40
CA MET A 49 1.62 -16.32 19.15
C MET A 49 0.76 -16.08 17.93
N LYS A 50 -0.43 -16.71 17.85
CA LYS A 50 -1.37 -16.44 16.75
C LYS A 50 -1.75 -14.97 16.68
N ASN A 51 -2.03 -14.36 17.84
CA ASN A 51 -2.35 -12.94 17.91
C ASN A 51 -1.17 -12.07 17.43
N LEU A 52 0.06 -12.39 17.84
CA LEU A 52 1.27 -11.68 17.41
C LEU A 52 1.51 -11.77 15.89
N ILE A 53 1.35 -12.96 15.31
CA ILE A 53 1.48 -13.18 13.86
C ILE A 53 0.40 -12.40 13.11
N SER A 54 -0.86 -12.47 13.54
CA SER A 54 -1.94 -11.69 12.92
C SER A 54 -1.70 -10.18 13.01
N LYS A 55 -1.18 -9.68 14.14
CA LYS A 55 -0.80 -8.26 14.26
C LYS A 55 0.34 -7.90 13.30
N ALA A 56 1.33 -8.78 13.13
CA ALA A 56 2.43 -8.59 12.19
C ALA A 56 1.91 -8.50 10.74
N GLU A 57 1.02 -9.40 10.33
CA GLU A 57 0.38 -9.40 9.02
C GLU A 57 -0.43 -8.12 8.76
N ILE A 58 -1.27 -7.72 9.70
CA ILE A 58 -2.07 -6.49 9.61
C ILE A 58 -1.15 -5.27 9.44
N PHE A 59 -0.11 -5.18 10.25
CA PHE A 59 0.84 -4.07 10.19
C PHE A 59 1.58 -3.98 8.85
N LEU A 60 1.92 -5.13 8.26
CA LEU A 60 2.52 -5.17 6.91
C LEU A 60 1.52 -4.71 5.86
N LYS A 61 0.25 -5.14 5.97
CA LYS A 61 -0.82 -4.79 5.05
C LYS A 61 -1.16 -3.29 5.08
N GLU A 62 -1.43 -2.73 6.26
CA GLU A 62 -1.74 -1.30 6.42
C GLU A 62 -0.60 -0.42 5.88
N SER A 63 0.63 -0.84 6.10
CA SER A 63 1.75 -0.07 5.60
C SER A 63 2.00 -0.21 4.10
N SER A 64 1.55 -1.30 3.47
CA SER A 64 1.56 -1.45 2.02
C SER A 64 0.45 -0.62 1.36
N GLU A 65 -0.69 -0.45 2.03
CA GLU A 65 -1.84 0.33 1.52
C GLU A 65 -1.63 1.85 1.61
N SER A 66 -0.64 2.34 2.36
CA SER A 66 -0.37 3.78 2.54
C SER A 66 0.26 4.50 1.33
N LYS A 67 0.21 3.93 0.12
CA LYS A 67 0.72 4.55 -1.13
C LYS A 67 -0.18 4.28 -2.33
N ILE A 68 -1.46 4.61 -2.25
CA ILE A 68 -2.20 4.98 -3.45
C ILE A 68 -2.96 6.26 -3.08
N PRO A 69 -2.47 7.47 -3.43
CA PRO A 69 -3.39 8.61 -3.45
C PRO A 69 -4.55 8.17 -4.34
N PRO A 70 -5.82 8.33 -3.89
CA PRO A 70 -6.96 8.00 -4.73
C PRO A 70 -6.74 8.72 -6.04
N ASP A 71 -6.71 7.93 -7.11
CA ASP A 71 -6.47 8.38 -8.47
C ASP A 71 -7.25 9.66 -8.66
N ASN A 72 -6.50 10.75 -8.79
CA ASN A 72 -6.99 12.11 -8.74
C ASN A 72 -7.73 12.30 -10.07
N LYS A 73 -8.96 11.78 -10.15
CA LYS A 73 -9.93 12.22 -11.13
C LYS A 73 -10.32 13.64 -10.76
N MET A 74 -9.37 14.56 -10.99
CA MET A 74 -9.67 15.93 -11.37
C MET A 74 -10.44 15.83 -12.69
N SER A 75 -11.73 15.46 -12.64
CA SER A 75 -12.65 15.99 -13.63
C SER A 75 -12.79 17.46 -13.27
N SER A 76 -11.82 18.24 -13.75
CA SER A 76 -11.80 19.68 -13.67
C SER A 76 -13.20 20.17 -14.04
N GLY A 77 -13.87 20.81 -13.09
CA GLY A 77 -14.92 21.73 -13.42
C GLY A 77 -14.37 22.74 -14.42
N TYR A 78 -15.20 23.05 -15.40
CA TYR A 78 -15.14 24.23 -16.25
C TYR A 78 -14.00 24.34 -17.28
N SER A 79 -14.45 24.31 -18.54
CA SER A 79 -14.26 25.38 -19.54
C SER A 79 -13.52 24.96 -20.81
N MET A 80 -14.29 24.57 -21.81
CA MET A 80 -14.07 25.11 -23.16
C MET A 80 -15.44 25.46 -23.74
N LYS A 81 -15.82 26.74 -23.64
CA LYS A 81 -16.77 27.32 -24.59
C LYS A 81 -16.10 27.20 -25.95
N SER A 82 -16.64 26.37 -26.83
CA SER A 82 -16.15 26.22 -28.20
C SER A 82 -16.31 27.55 -28.94
N THR A 83 -15.24 28.33 -29.02
CA THR A 83 -15.11 29.47 -29.92
C THR A 83 -14.83 28.92 -31.31
N GLN A 84 -15.85 28.42 -32.01
CA GLN A 84 -15.76 28.23 -33.47
C GLN A 84 -16.07 29.57 -34.13
N LYS A 85 -15.02 30.37 -34.26
CA LYS A 85 -14.94 31.57 -35.10
C LYS A 85 -13.53 31.53 -35.69
N ILE A 86 -13.37 31.08 -36.94
CA ILE A 86 -13.11 31.87 -38.16
C ILE A 86 -11.90 31.11 -38.78
N GLU A 87 -11.79 30.68 -40.04
CA GLU A 87 -12.04 31.24 -41.37
C GLU A 87 -11.73 30.13 -42.42
N LEU A 88 -12.01 30.40 -43.70
CA LEU A 88 -11.59 29.69 -44.93
C LEU A 88 -12.55 28.66 -45.54
N GLU A 89 -13.57 29.16 -46.24
CA GLU A 89 -13.92 28.66 -47.57
C GLU A 89 -14.71 29.74 -48.36
N GLU A 90 -14.05 30.86 -48.64
CA GLU A 90 -14.43 31.79 -49.71
C GLU A 90 -13.30 31.81 -50.75
N ASN A 91 -13.26 30.80 -51.62
CA ASN A 91 -12.67 30.96 -52.96
C ASN A 91 -13.13 29.86 -53.94
N SER A 92 -14.43 29.81 -54.22
CA SER A 92 -14.91 29.17 -55.44
C SER A 92 -16.22 29.82 -55.91
N GLU A 93 -16.20 31.15 -56.08
CA GLU A 93 -17.11 31.84 -56.98
C GLU A 93 -16.34 32.28 -58.23
N GLU A 94 -15.96 31.32 -59.08
CA GLU A 94 -15.66 31.65 -60.47
C GLU A 94 -15.97 30.45 -61.39
N ASN A 95 -17.26 30.18 -61.59
CA ASN A 95 -17.75 29.75 -62.91
C ASN A 95 -19.26 29.92 -63.02
N LYS A 96 -19.66 31.19 -63.18
CA LYS A 96 -20.92 31.50 -63.85
C LYS A 96 -20.83 31.02 -65.29
N ARG A 97 -21.70 30.06 -65.60
CA ARG A 97 -22.26 29.76 -66.92
C ARG A 97 -22.05 30.87 -67.95
N ILE A 98 -21.27 30.56 -68.98
CA ILE A 98 -21.57 30.95 -70.36
C ILE A 98 -21.68 29.65 -71.14
#